data_AF-A0A8J2AHA6-F1
#
_entry.id   AF-A0A8J2AHA6-F1
#
_cell.length_a   1.000
_cell.length_b   1.000
_cell.length_c   1.000
_cell.angle_alpha   90.00
_cell.angle_beta   90.00
_cell.angle_gamma   90.00
#
_symmetry.space_group_name_H-M   'P 1'
#
loop_
_entity.id
_entity.type
_entity.pdbx_description
1 polymer ?
#
loop_
_entity_poly.entity_id
_entity_poly.type
_entity_poly.pdbx_seq_one_letter_code
_entity_poly.pdbx_strand_id
1 'polypeptide(L)'
;MRLLLVAATSFASCAVAQMFQPAAPVLPACEGITCGSISCPAPFEFKSAQDAGTCCPVCFSESVVIPGKTPELAKGAETHPNAPSSCFDPVPIFCPPLSCPMGTKETYEEGDCCKMCSVA
;
A
#
# COMPACT_ATOMS: atom_id res chain seq x y z
N MET A 1 21.74 -64.65 -27.06
CA MET A 1 20.50 -64.30 -26.33
C MET A 1 20.74 -64.40 -24.83
N ARG A 2 21.11 -63.28 -24.19
CA ARG A 2 20.78 -62.96 -22.79
C ARG A 2 21.23 -61.51 -22.50
N LEU A 3 20.22 -60.66 -22.40
CA LEU A 3 20.26 -59.26 -21.94
C LEU A 3 20.91 -59.14 -20.56
N LEU A 4 21.67 -58.07 -20.33
CA LEU A 4 21.63 -57.33 -19.06
C LEU A 4 21.79 -55.83 -19.35
N LEU A 5 20.65 -55.13 -19.35
CA LEU A 5 20.51 -53.69 -19.16
C LEU A 5 20.78 -53.38 -17.67
N VAL A 6 21.70 -52.47 -17.37
CA VAL A 6 21.75 -51.79 -16.07
C VAL A 6 21.70 -50.30 -16.35
N ALA A 7 20.50 -49.74 -16.12
CA ALA A 7 20.21 -48.32 -16.26
C ALA A 7 20.96 -47.53 -15.18
N ALA A 8 21.87 -46.65 -15.59
CA ALA A 8 22.48 -45.67 -14.72
C ALA A 8 21.45 -44.56 -14.43
N THR A 9 20.79 -44.64 -13.28
CA THR A 9 19.88 -43.60 -12.79
C THR A 9 20.71 -42.45 -12.20
N SER A 10 20.85 -41.39 -12.98
CA SER A 10 21.44 -40.11 -12.57
C SER A 10 20.49 -39.39 -11.62
N PHE A 11 20.78 -39.45 -10.32
CA PHE A 11 20.17 -38.57 -9.32
C PHE A 11 20.73 -37.15 -9.49
N ALA A 12 20.01 -36.32 -10.24
CA ALA A 12 20.24 -34.88 -10.27
C ALA A 12 19.89 -34.30 -8.89
N SER A 13 20.93 -33.98 -8.11
CA SER A 13 20.78 -33.29 -6.83
C SER A 13 20.33 -31.85 -7.09
N CYS A 14 19.07 -31.54 -6.77
CA CYS A 14 18.62 -30.15 -6.62
C CYS A 14 19.34 -29.54 -5.42
N ALA A 15 20.41 -28.81 -5.68
CA ALA A 15 20.94 -27.85 -4.71
C ALA A 15 19.89 -26.75 -4.55
N VAL A 16 19.06 -26.85 -3.52
CA VAL A 16 18.29 -25.73 -3.00
C VAL A 16 19.29 -24.72 -2.47
N ALA A 17 19.62 -23.73 -3.30
CA ALA A 17 20.30 -22.52 -2.86
C ALA A 17 19.37 -21.81 -1.87
N GLN A 18 19.57 -22.08 -0.58
CA GLN A 18 18.99 -21.30 0.49
C GLN A 18 19.54 -19.88 0.32
N MET A 19 18.71 -18.98 -0.24
CA MET A 19 19.04 -17.57 -0.35
C MET A 19 19.08 -16.97 1.06
N PHE A 20 20.22 -17.10 1.71
CA PHE A 20 20.52 -16.42 2.96
C PHE A 20 20.69 -14.93 2.61
N GLN A 21 19.67 -14.13 2.90
CA GLN A 21 19.72 -12.70 2.64
C GLN A 21 20.67 -12.05 3.66
N PRO A 22 21.72 -11.35 3.22
CA PRO A 22 22.59 -10.62 4.14
C PRO A 22 21.77 -9.51 4.81
N ALA A 23 21.89 -9.43 6.14
CA ALA A 23 21.30 -8.35 6.93
C ALA A 23 21.88 -7.03 6.43
N ALA A 24 21.06 -6.25 5.72
CA ALA A 24 21.44 -4.94 5.23
C ALA A 24 21.56 -3.98 6.43
N PRO A 25 22.49 -2.98 6.44
CA PRO A 25 22.57 -1.98 7.50
C PRO A 25 21.21 -1.33 7.79
N VAL A 26 20.69 -1.60 8.99
CA VAL A 26 19.44 -1.06 9.51
C VAL A 26 19.63 0.42 9.83
N LEU A 27 18.72 1.27 9.37
CA LEU A 27 18.64 2.66 9.85
C LEU A 27 18.43 2.63 11.37
N PRO A 28 18.92 3.63 12.13
CA PRO A 28 18.74 3.67 13.58
C PRO A 28 17.25 3.67 14.00
N ALA A 29 16.36 4.20 13.16
CA ALA A 29 14.92 4.12 13.36
C ALA A 29 14.32 2.69 13.24
N CYS A 30 15.08 1.77 12.67
CA CYS A 30 14.70 0.39 12.41
C CYS A 30 15.39 -0.62 13.34
N GLU A 31 16.10 -0.13 14.37
CA GLU A 31 16.80 -0.96 15.34
C GLU A 31 15.81 -1.88 16.08
N GLY A 32 16.16 -3.17 16.18
CA GLY A 32 15.31 -4.19 16.80
C GLY A 32 14.18 -4.75 15.93
N ILE A 33 13.99 -4.27 14.70
CA ILE A 33 12.98 -4.80 13.79
C ILE A 33 13.50 -6.08 13.12
N THR A 34 12.75 -7.17 13.29
CA THR A 34 12.99 -8.44 12.58
C THR A 34 11.98 -8.60 11.47
N CYS A 35 12.44 -8.61 10.21
CA CYS A 35 11.59 -8.75 9.05
C CYS A 35 11.47 -10.23 8.64
N GLY A 36 10.27 -10.63 8.20
CA GLY A 36 10.07 -11.93 7.56
C GLY A 36 10.61 -11.96 6.14
N SER A 37 10.87 -13.17 5.64
CA SER A 37 11.18 -13.38 4.22
C SER A 37 9.94 -13.10 3.37
N ILE A 38 10.11 -12.35 2.29
CA ILE A 38 9.04 -12.05 1.32
C ILE A 38 9.36 -12.70 -0.02
N SER A 39 8.32 -13.17 -0.70
CA SER A 39 8.40 -13.63 -2.09
C SER A 39 7.49 -12.75 -2.94
N CYS A 40 8.09 -12.00 -3.86
CA CYS A 40 7.35 -11.05 -4.69
C CYS A 40 6.82 -11.75 -5.94
N PRO A 41 5.49 -11.83 -6.14
CA PRO A 41 4.93 -12.30 -7.39
C PRO A 41 5.17 -11.26 -8.50
N ALA A 42 5.45 -11.71 -9.72
CA ALA A 42 5.53 -10.81 -10.87
C ALA A 42 4.21 -10.03 -11.05
N PRO A 43 4.24 -8.72 -11.38
CA PRO A 43 5.39 -7.91 -11.82
C PRO A 43 6.10 -7.13 -10.69
N PHE A 44 5.94 -7.55 -9.43
CA PHE A 44 6.62 -6.92 -8.32
C PHE A 44 8.02 -7.48 -8.13
N GLU A 45 9.00 -6.58 -8.08
CA GLU A 45 10.39 -6.88 -7.83
C GLU A 45 10.71 -6.70 -6.36
N PHE A 46 11.63 -7.52 -5.87
CA PHE A 46 12.15 -7.38 -4.52
C PHE A 46 13.01 -6.11 -4.43
N LYS A 47 12.66 -5.21 -3.52
CA LYS A 47 13.52 -4.09 -3.11
C LYS A 47 13.99 -4.31 -1.68
N SER A 48 15.29 -4.14 -1.46
CA SER A 48 15.86 -4.22 -0.12
C SER A 48 15.34 -3.07 0.76
N ALA A 49 15.47 -3.22 2.08
CA ALA A 49 15.14 -2.18 3.05
C ALA A 49 15.87 -0.85 2.74
N GLN A 50 17.13 -0.92 2.32
CA GLN A 50 17.91 0.25 1.90
C GLN A 50 17.36 0.91 0.65
N ASP A 51 17.10 0.11 -0.40
CA ASP A 51 16.66 0.64 -1.69
C ASP A 51 15.26 1.25 -1.62
N ALA A 52 14.44 0.75 -0.68
CA ALA A 52 13.09 1.24 -0.44
C ALA A 52 13.01 2.34 0.63
N GLY A 53 14.09 2.59 1.39
CA GLY A 53 14.07 3.51 2.53
C GLY A 53 13.13 3.07 3.67
N THR A 54 12.84 1.77 3.75
CA THR A 54 11.92 1.16 4.72
C THR A 54 12.69 0.28 5.68
N CYS A 55 12.10 -0.03 6.85
CA CYS A 55 12.76 -0.94 7.80
C CYS A 55 12.80 -2.40 7.34
N CYS A 56 11.89 -2.78 6.45
CA CYS A 56 11.83 -4.13 5.87
C CYS A 56 11.89 -4.06 4.35
N PRO A 57 12.32 -5.14 3.68
CA PRO A 57 12.21 -5.23 2.23
C PRO A 57 10.74 -5.17 1.79
N VAL A 58 10.53 -4.70 0.57
CA VAL A 58 9.20 -4.54 -0.02
C VAL A 58 9.17 -5.10 -1.44
N CYS A 59 7.98 -5.51 -1.87
CA CYS A 59 7.71 -5.83 -3.26
C CYS A 59 7.26 -4.56 -3.98
N PHE A 60 7.98 -4.15 -5.02
CA PHE A 60 7.74 -2.89 -5.73
C PHE A 60 7.60 -3.12 -7.22
N SER A 61 6.67 -2.42 -7.89
CA SER A 61 6.54 -2.46 -9.34
C SER A 61 6.26 -1.07 -9.89
N GLU A 62 7.00 -0.67 -10.92
CA GLU A 62 6.72 0.56 -11.68
C GLU A 62 5.67 0.34 -12.77
N SER A 63 5.45 -0.93 -13.14
CA SER A 63 4.52 -1.32 -14.22
C SER A 63 3.06 -1.37 -13.77
N VAL A 64 2.82 -1.57 -12.46
CA VAL A 64 1.48 -1.59 -11.90
C VAL A 64 1.02 -0.15 -11.68
N VAL A 65 0.40 0.40 -12.73
CA VAL A 65 -0.38 1.63 -12.61
C VAL A 65 -1.75 1.25 -12.06
N ILE A 66 -2.05 1.66 -10.82
CA ILE A 66 -3.43 1.62 -10.32
C ILE A 66 -4.21 2.64 -11.14
N PRO A 67 -5.18 2.23 -12.00
CA PRO A 67 -6.06 3.20 -12.65
C PRO A 67 -6.85 3.94 -11.56
N GLY A 68 -6.85 5.28 -11.61
CA GLY A 68 -7.42 6.11 -10.54
C GLY A 68 -6.41 6.66 -9.52
N LYS A 69 -5.12 6.79 -9.89
CA LYS A 69 -4.11 7.52 -9.09
C LYS A 69 -4.24 9.05 -9.16
N THR A 70 -5.02 9.58 -10.10
CA THR A 70 -5.67 10.86 -9.82
C THR A 70 -6.60 10.59 -8.65
N PRO A 71 -6.56 11.34 -7.54
CA PRO A 71 -7.75 11.45 -6.73
C PRO A 71 -8.82 12.04 -7.67
N GLU A 72 -9.49 11.18 -8.44
CA GLU A 72 -10.89 11.35 -8.69
C GLU A 72 -11.47 11.28 -7.28
N LEU A 73 -11.36 12.42 -6.58
CA LEU A 73 -11.64 12.63 -5.16
C LEU A 73 -12.81 11.74 -4.84
N ALA A 74 -12.58 10.63 -4.13
CA ALA A 74 -13.52 9.52 -4.03
C ALA A 74 -14.93 10.07 -3.82
N LYS A 75 -15.76 10.15 -4.89
CA LYS A 75 -16.79 11.21 -5.05
C LYS A 75 -17.23 11.81 -3.72
N GLY A 76 -16.50 12.84 -3.29
CA GLY A 76 -16.76 13.49 -2.02
C GLY A 76 -18.11 14.18 -2.04
N ALA A 77 -18.64 14.52 -0.88
CA ALA A 77 -19.65 15.56 -0.81
C ALA A 77 -19.06 16.88 -1.31
N GLU A 78 -19.91 17.74 -1.86
CA GLU A 78 -19.50 19.10 -2.24
C GLU A 78 -19.24 19.95 -0.99
N THR A 79 -18.27 20.86 -1.08
CA THR A 79 -18.03 21.92 -0.09
C THR A 79 -19.32 22.70 0.17
N HIS A 80 -19.57 23.10 1.42
CA HIS A 80 -20.77 23.84 1.76
C HIS A 80 -20.81 25.21 1.03
N PRO A 81 -21.95 25.68 0.49
CA PRO A 81 -22.02 26.93 -0.26
C PRO A 81 -21.64 28.18 0.54
N ASN A 82 -21.74 28.13 1.87
CA ASN A 82 -21.35 29.23 2.77
C ASN A 82 -19.92 29.09 3.32
N ALA A 83 -19.15 28.10 2.87
CA ALA A 83 -17.77 27.90 3.29
C ALA A 83 -16.89 29.12 2.95
N PRO A 84 -15.82 29.39 3.74
CA PRO A 84 -14.88 30.44 3.41
C PRO A 84 -14.19 30.15 2.07
N SER A 85 -13.78 31.21 1.36
CA SER A 85 -13.13 31.10 0.04
C SER A 85 -11.87 30.24 0.05
N SER A 86 -11.19 30.15 1.20
CA SER A 86 -10.03 29.27 1.42
C SER A 86 -10.33 27.77 1.22
N CYS A 87 -11.61 27.37 1.21
CA CYS A 87 -12.02 25.98 0.99
C CYS A 87 -12.13 25.60 -0.51
N PHE A 88 -12.02 26.59 -1.41
CA PHE A 88 -12.22 26.41 -2.86
C PHE A 88 -10.93 26.57 -3.67
N ASP A 89 -9.95 27.32 -3.15
CA ASP A 89 -8.75 27.70 -3.90
C ASP A 89 -7.48 26.97 -3.42
N PRO A 90 -6.61 26.46 -4.32
CA PRO A 90 -6.75 26.34 -5.78
C PRO A 90 -7.52 25.08 -6.24
N VAL A 91 -7.86 24.20 -5.30
CA VAL A 91 -8.63 22.96 -5.52
C VAL A 91 -9.62 22.86 -4.36
N PRO A 92 -10.91 22.52 -4.62
CA PRO A 92 -11.88 22.37 -3.55
C PRO A 92 -11.45 21.28 -2.58
N ILE A 93 -11.63 21.54 -1.29
CA ILE A 93 -11.31 20.55 -0.27
C ILE A 93 -12.24 19.33 -0.38
N PHE A 94 -11.70 18.17 -0.04
CA PHE A 94 -12.46 16.94 0.00
C PHE A 94 -13.37 16.90 1.23
N CYS A 95 -14.69 16.88 1.03
CA CYS A 95 -15.64 16.55 2.08
C CYS A 95 -16.05 15.07 1.98
N PRO A 96 -15.88 14.26 3.03
CA PRO A 96 -16.39 12.89 3.04
C PRO A 96 -17.93 12.87 2.93
N PRO A 97 -18.53 11.85 2.29
CA PRO A 97 -19.97 11.64 2.34
C PRO A 97 -20.42 11.37 3.79
N LEU A 98 -21.41 12.13 4.26
CA LEU A 98 -21.93 11.99 5.62
C LEU A 98 -22.98 10.89 5.69
N SER A 99 -22.93 10.11 6.76
CA SER A 99 -23.99 9.17 7.14
C SER A 99 -24.25 9.36 8.63
N CYS A 100 -25.14 10.28 8.95
CA CYS A 100 -25.37 10.69 10.34
C CYS A 100 -26.06 9.58 11.16
N PRO A 101 -25.56 9.26 12.38
CA PRO A 101 -26.20 8.30 13.26
C PRO A 101 -27.56 8.82 13.75
N MET A 102 -28.43 7.90 14.19
CA MET A 102 -29.77 8.23 14.68
C MET A 102 -29.69 9.27 15.82
N GLY A 103 -30.48 10.36 15.69
CA GLY A 103 -30.49 11.46 16.65
C GLY A 103 -29.56 12.65 16.30
N THR A 104 -28.85 12.58 15.18
CA THR A 104 -28.06 13.70 14.63
C THR A 104 -28.53 14.08 13.23
N LYS A 105 -28.35 15.34 12.85
CA LYS A 105 -28.68 15.87 11.52
C LYS A 105 -27.46 16.56 10.90
N GLU A 106 -27.42 16.58 9.57
CA GLU A 106 -26.44 17.40 8.85
C GLU A 106 -26.62 18.86 9.22
N THR A 107 -25.55 19.47 9.72
CA THR A 107 -25.49 20.87 10.14
C THR A 107 -24.22 21.49 9.58
N TYR A 108 -24.25 22.81 9.40
CA TYR A 108 -23.11 23.61 8.96
C TYR A 108 -22.77 24.62 10.06
N GLU A 109 -21.50 24.72 10.42
CA GLU A 109 -21.00 25.75 11.34
C GLU A 109 -20.17 26.79 10.58
N GLU A 110 -20.29 28.05 10.99
CA GLU A 110 -19.61 29.16 10.33
C GLU A 110 -18.09 29.02 10.47
N GLY A 111 -17.39 29.05 9.33
CA GLY A 111 -15.94 28.86 9.27
C GLY A 111 -15.52 27.46 8.83
N ASP A 112 -16.41 26.48 8.84
CA ASP A 112 -16.12 25.16 8.29
C ASP A 112 -16.22 25.12 6.77
N CYS A 113 -15.49 24.19 6.17
CA CYS A 113 -15.58 23.89 4.74
C CYS A 113 -16.69 22.88 4.40
N CYS A 114 -16.94 21.94 5.32
CA CYS A 114 -17.82 20.80 5.09
C CYS A 114 -19.02 20.86 6.05
N LYS A 115 -20.08 20.11 5.71
CA LYS A 115 -21.13 19.81 6.68
C LYS A 115 -20.61 18.80 7.72
N MET A 116 -21.22 18.80 8.89
CA MET A 116 -20.99 17.81 9.95
C MET A 116 -22.31 17.23 10.45
N CYS A 117 -22.26 16.10 11.15
CA CYS A 117 -23.41 15.59 11.87
C CYS A 117 -23.41 16.19 13.28
N SER A 118 -24.44 16.97 13.61
CA SER A 118 -24.60 17.55 14.95
C SER A 118 -25.94 17.16 15.55
N VAL A 119 -26.03 17.20 16.88
CA VAL A 119 -27.29 16.99 17.60
C VAL A 119 -28.22 18.14 17.27
N ALA A 120 -29.45 17.79 16.88
CA ALA A 120 -30.41 18.71 16.29
C ALA A 120 -30.99 19.74 17.25
#